data_AF-A0A845S3E0-F1
#
_entry.id   AF-A0A845S3E0-F1
#
_cell.length_a   1.000
_cell.length_b   1.000
_cell.length_c   1.000
_cell.angle_alpha   90.00
_cell.angle_beta   90.00
_cell.angle_gamma   90.00
#
_symmetry.space_group_name_H-M   'P 1'
#
loop_
_entity.id
_entity.type
_entity.pdbx_description
1 polymer ?
#
loop_
_entity_poly.entity_id
_entity_poly.type
_entity_poly.pdbx_seq_one_letter_code
_entity_poly.pdbx_strand_id
1 'polypeptide(L)'
;TFTKYGSGTFVLTGSKTGTAYVVVYQGTFTVEADAPVLTGQTFTGAGNLIIQSSGTSFSPTFEASGLSLVGNTGTAPTEPVSTDGVNRSALMGTLTIGKSGNLGTINISGNITTAGNQTFYGPVTLSADITSTVTSGTVNFTGSVDSSNSTARNLTVSGGTLQFGGIVGGTNPLNNITATNLITTAVIQKTAGSAAGAATLTVSGTSSIGANINTSGAQNYSGAVTLTAASTLTATGSTIYFGSTVNGAYALTITTGSSTGYVSFVGTVGNSGVLTSLTVTTPTLFIYDNITTTGAQSYTGDLVISGSPSLATTNSNVTVTGSVTNSYSQFVQLGTSLFTTTPTINNGSYSAIINGVTTSSTTLGATSPTLPLGSTITYNGTSYTYTPNGTYSGQVLVIGGGGSGGANWGGGGGAGGYVL
;
A
#
# COMPACT_ATOMS: atom_id res chain seq x y z
N THR A 1 -35.80 -8.01 -28.78
CA THR A 1 -35.30 -8.21 -27.40
C THR A 1 -35.50 -9.64 -26.96
N PHE A 2 -34.60 -10.18 -26.14
CA PHE A 2 -34.79 -11.42 -25.39
C PHE A 2 -34.93 -11.09 -23.89
N THR A 3 -35.83 -11.75 -23.17
CA THR A 3 -35.91 -11.64 -21.70
C THR A 3 -35.75 -13.01 -21.03
N LYS A 4 -34.83 -13.08 -20.07
CA LYS A 4 -34.62 -14.23 -19.19
C LYS A 4 -35.37 -14.02 -17.87
N TYR A 5 -36.31 -14.92 -17.59
CA TYR A 5 -37.03 -15.05 -16.32
C TYR A 5 -36.54 -16.24 -15.49
N GLY A 6 -36.87 -16.22 -14.20
CA GLY A 6 -36.56 -17.31 -13.26
C GLY A 6 -35.11 -17.35 -12.78
N SER A 7 -34.84 -18.06 -11.69
CA SER A 7 -33.54 -18.11 -11.01
C SER A 7 -32.49 -19.00 -11.68
N GLY A 8 -32.88 -19.87 -12.62
CA GLY A 8 -31.97 -20.79 -13.30
C GLY A 8 -31.04 -20.13 -14.33
N THR A 9 -30.22 -20.95 -14.99
CA THR A 9 -29.28 -20.52 -16.03
C THR A 9 -29.85 -20.72 -17.43
N PHE A 10 -29.70 -19.74 -18.31
CA PHE A 10 -29.85 -19.92 -19.76
C PHE A 10 -28.48 -19.90 -20.41
N VAL A 11 -28.17 -20.89 -21.24
CA VAL A 11 -26.88 -20.98 -21.94
C VAL A 11 -27.11 -20.77 -23.44
N LEU A 12 -26.44 -19.77 -23.99
CA LEU A 12 -26.29 -19.58 -25.43
C LEU A 12 -24.93 -20.14 -25.86
N THR A 13 -24.96 -21.25 -26.61
CA THR A 13 -23.75 -21.76 -27.27
C THR A 13 -23.51 -20.98 -28.57
N GLY A 14 -22.39 -20.26 -28.68
CA GLY A 14 -22.03 -19.48 -29.87
C GLY A 14 -22.09 -17.95 -29.66
N SER A 15 -22.36 -17.23 -30.75
CA SER A 15 -22.35 -15.77 -30.81
C SER A 15 -23.75 -15.18 -30.92
N LYS A 16 -23.92 -13.92 -30.48
CA LYS A 16 -25.16 -13.17 -30.68
C LYS A 16 -24.84 -11.82 -31.31
N THR A 17 -25.28 -11.63 -32.54
CA THR A 17 -25.05 -10.39 -33.30
C THR A 17 -26.36 -9.65 -33.55
N GLY A 18 -26.23 -8.37 -33.92
CA GLY A 18 -27.34 -7.46 -34.21
C GLY A 18 -27.68 -6.55 -33.03
N THR A 19 -28.43 -5.47 -33.29
CA THR A 19 -28.82 -4.53 -32.25
C THR A 19 -29.99 -5.08 -31.45
N ALA A 20 -29.71 -5.65 -30.27
CA ALA A 20 -30.76 -6.22 -29.43
C ALA A 20 -30.46 -6.14 -27.94
N TYR A 21 -31.51 -5.87 -27.16
CA TYR A 21 -31.49 -6.01 -25.72
C TYR A 21 -31.59 -7.48 -25.30
N VAL A 22 -30.83 -7.84 -24.26
CA VAL A 22 -30.93 -9.06 -23.48
C VAL A 22 -31.23 -8.65 -22.05
N VAL A 23 -32.48 -8.83 -21.63
CA VAL A 23 -32.94 -8.50 -20.28
C VAL A 23 -32.78 -9.72 -19.39
N VAL A 24 -31.80 -9.73 -18.50
CA VAL A 24 -31.62 -10.77 -17.49
C VAL A 24 -32.29 -10.31 -16.21
N TYR A 25 -33.59 -10.55 -16.07
CA TYR A 25 -34.34 -10.08 -14.91
C TYR A 25 -33.92 -10.81 -13.62
N GLN A 26 -33.75 -12.14 -13.71
CA GLN A 26 -33.27 -12.99 -12.63
C GLN A 26 -32.45 -14.17 -13.17
N GLY A 27 -31.67 -14.80 -12.28
CA GLY A 27 -30.82 -15.94 -12.61
C GLY A 27 -29.62 -15.55 -13.44
N THR A 28 -29.14 -16.46 -14.28
CA THR A 28 -27.89 -16.29 -15.03
C THR A 28 -28.13 -16.45 -16.52
N PHE A 29 -27.52 -15.58 -17.31
CA PHE A 29 -27.39 -15.73 -18.76
C PHE A 29 -25.91 -16.01 -19.07
N THR A 30 -25.63 -17.16 -19.67
CA THR A 30 -24.29 -17.58 -20.05
C THR A 30 -24.16 -17.55 -21.56
N VAL A 31 -23.14 -16.86 -22.07
CA VAL A 31 -22.65 -17.00 -23.44
C VAL A 31 -21.45 -17.93 -23.40
N GLU A 32 -21.53 -19.05 -24.09
CA GLU A 32 -20.49 -20.08 -24.13
C GLU A 32 -20.00 -20.30 -25.56
N ALA A 33 -18.80 -19.78 -25.85
CA ALA A 33 -18.11 -19.96 -27.12
C ALA A 33 -16.63 -19.59 -26.98
N ASP A 34 -15.75 -20.24 -27.73
CA ASP A 34 -14.32 -19.91 -27.74
C ASP A 34 -14.05 -18.54 -28.40
N ALA A 35 -14.89 -18.11 -29.34
CA ALA A 35 -14.81 -16.81 -30.00
C ALA A 35 -16.19 -16.11 -29.98
N PRO A 36 -16.69 -15.68 -28.80
CA PRO A 36 -18.01 -15.08 -28.71
C PRO A 36 -17.98 -13.68 -29.33
N VAL A 37 -18.90 -13.43 -30.27
CA VAL A 37 -19.14 -12.11 -30.86
C VAL A 37 -20.45 -11.57 -30.31
N LEU A 38 -20.36 -10.41 -29.64
CA LEU A 38 -21.49 -9.76 -28.96
C LEU A 38 -21.79 -8.35 -29.50
N THR A 39 -21.19 -7.95 -30.62
CA THR A 39 -21.35 -6.61 -31.18
C THR A 39 -22.83 -6.26 -31.41
N GLY A 40 -23.25 -5.11 -30.87
CA GLY A 40 -24.63 -4.62 -30.93
C GLY A 40 -25.53 -5.13 -29.80
N GLN A 41 -25.05 -6.05 -28.96
CA GLN A 41 -25.80 -6.57 -27.84
C GLN A 41 -25.72 -5.65 -26.63
N THR A 42 -26.88 -5.36 -26.04
CA THR A 42 -27.00 -4.62 -24.79
C THR A 42 -27.63 -5.49 -23.71
N PHE A 43 -26.93 -5.70 -22.60
CA PHE A 43 -27.39 -6.49 -21.47
C PHE A 43 -27.89 -5.57 -20.34
N THR A 44 -29.02 -5.94 -19.73
CA THR A 44 -29.65 -5.17 -18.64
C THR A 44 -30.51 -6.07 -17.76
N GLY A 45 -30.87 -5.64 -16.55
CA GLY A 45 -31.65 -6.40 -15.56
C GLY A 45 -30.82 -6.75 -14.33
N ALA A 46 -31.44 -7.27 -13.26
CA ALA A 46 -30.74 -7.50 -11.99
C ALA A 46 -30.00 -8.84 -11.91
N GLY A 47 -30.15 -9.71 -12.93
CA GLY A 47 -29.50 -11.01 -13.00
C GLY A 47 -28.03 -10.94 -13.42
N ASN A 48 -27.44 -12.12 -13.62
CA ASN A 48 -26.01 -12.29 -13.83
C ASN A 48 -25.67 -12.59 -15.30
N LEU A 49 -24.54 -12.06 -15.76
CA LEU A 49 -23.98 -12.37 -17.08
C LEU A 49 -22.65 -13.12 -16.92
N ILE A 50 -22.56 -14.26 -17.59
CA ILE A 50 -21.31 -15.01 -17.75
C ILE A 50 -20.99 -15.09 -19.24
N ILE A 51 -19.75 -14.76 -19.62
CA ILE A 51 -19.22 -14.96 -20.96
C ILE A 51 -17.99 -15.84 -20.80
N GLN A 52 -18.00 -17.04 -21.36
CA GLN A 52 -16.92 -18.01 -21.15
C GLN A 52 -16.61 -18.80 -22.43
N SER A 53 -15.39 -19.34 -22.49
CA SER A 53 -15.00 -20.28 -23.53
C SER A 53 -15.73 -21.62 -23.39
N SER A 54 -16.10 -22.22 -24.52
CA SER A 54 -16.63 -23.59 -24.59
C SER A 54 -15.55 -24.62 -24.24
N GLY A 55 -14.32 -24.40 -24.73
CA GLY A 55 -13.11 -25.16 -24.40
C GLY A 55 -12.46 -24.69 -23.10
N THR A 56 -11.15 -24.44 -23.12
CA THR A 56 -10.39 -23.97 -21.94
C THR A 56 -10.15 -22.46 -21.95
N SER A 57 -10.02 -21.86 -23.13
CA SER A 57 -9.61 -20.46 -23.29
C SER A 57 -10.31 -19.81 -24.48
N PHE A 58 -10.48 -18.48 -24.40
CA PHE A 58 -10.86 -17.71 -25.58
C PHE A 58 -9.80 -17.86 -26.68
N SER A 59 -10.25 -18.06 -27.91
CA SER A 59 -9.39 -18.15 -29.08
C SER A 59 -10.15 -17.67 -30.31
N PRO A 60 -9.81 -16.50 -30.90
CA PRO A 60 -8.75 -15.58 -30.53
C PRO A 60 -9.09 -14.74 -29.26
N THR A 61 -8.38 -13.63 -29.03
CA THR A 61 -8.71 -12.65 -27.99
C THR A 61 -10.21 -12.33 -27.93
N PHE A 62 -10.77 -12.29 -26.71
CA PHE A 62 -12.13 -11.81 -26.51
C PHE A 62 -12.14 -10.28 -26.47
N GLU A 63 -12.87 -9.67 -27.40
CA GLU A 63 -13.00 -8.22 -27.53
C GLU A 63 -14.27 -7.73 -26.79
N ALA A 64 -14.10 -7.11 -25.62
CA ALA A 64 -15.22 -6.59 -24.83
C ALA A 64 -15.82 -5.29 -25.42
N SER A 65 -15.30 -4.79 -26.55
CA SER A 65 -15.87 -3.64 -27.27
C SER A 65 -17.33 -3.85 -27.69
N GLY A 66 -17.73 -5.10 -27.92
CA GLY A 66 -19.11 -5.47 -28.20
C GLY A 66 -20.00 -5.56 -26.95
N LEU A 67 -19.43 -5.51 -25.74
CA LEU A 67 -20.19 -5.63 -24.50
C LEU A 67 -20.76 -4.28 -24.08
N SER A 68 -22.06 -4.10 -24.24
CA SER A 68 -22.81 -2.99 -23.66
C SER A 68 -23.59 -3.48 -22.45
N LEU A 69 -23.33 -2.88 -21.28
CA LEU A 69 -24.12 -3.07 -20.07
C LEU A 69 -24.85 -1.77 -19.74
N VAL A 70 -26.16 -1.83 -19.57
CA VAL A 70 -26.96 -0.67 -19.20
C VAL A 70 -27.83 -0.98 -18.00
N GLY A 71 -27.87 -0.04 -17.06
CA GLY A 71 -28.82 -0.05 -15.95
C GLY A 71 -29.89 1.01 -16.10
N ASN A 72 -30.86 1.00 -15.20
CA ASN A 72 -31.80 2.12 -15.06
C ASN A 72 -31.09 3.28 -14.34
N THR A 73 -30.22 4.01 -15.04
CA THR A 73 -29.44 5.14 -14.51
C THR A 73 -30.20 6.48 -14.63
N GLY A 74 -31.50 6.45 -14.92
CA GLY A 74 -32.32 7.65 -15.13
C GLY A 74 -32.16 8.32 -16.49
N THR A 75 -31.29 7.82 -17.39
CA THR A 75 -31.01 8.38 -18.72
C THR A 75 -31.40 7.43 -19.86
N ALA A 76 -32.54 6.72 -19.72
CA ALA A 76 -33.07 5.66 -20.60
C ALA A 76 -32.59 4.23 -20.22
N PRO A 77 -33.28 3.15 -20.67
CA PRO A 77 -34.32 3.12 -21.70
C PRO A 77 -35.67 3.67 -21.19
N THR A 78 -36.22 4.65 -21.90
CA THR A 78 -37.55 5.25 -21.65
C THR A 78 -38.70 4.34 -22.09
N GLU A 79 -38.41 3.31 -22.89
CA GLU A 79 -39.37 2.34 -23.40
C GLU A 79 -39.31 0.99 -22.66
N PRO A 80 -40.40 0.21 -22.65
CA PRO A 80 -40.36 -1.15 -22.15
C PRO A 80 -39.36 -2.00 -22.94
N VAL A 81 -38.27 -2.39 -22.28
CA VAL A 81 -37.27 -3.25 -22.91
C VAL A 81 -37.65 -4.72 -22.87
N SER A 82 -38.49 -5.17 -21.94
CA SER A 82 -38.82 -6.58 -21.81
C SER A 82 -39.89 -7.04 -22.81
N THR A 83 -39.91 -8.35 -23.09
CA THR A 83 -40.87 -8.97 -24.02
C THR A 83 -42.30 -8.97 -23.51
N ASP A 84 -42.54 -8.72 -22.21
CA ASP A 84 -43.88 -8.62 -21.63
C ASP A 84 -44.39 -7.18 -21.54
N GLY A 85 -43.68 -6.22 -22.14
CA GLY A 85 -44.09 -4.81 -22.14
C GLY A 85 -43.85 -4.08 -20.82
N VAL A 86 -43.12 -4.68 -19.87
CA VAL A 86 -42.68 -4.00 -18.62
C VAL A 86 -41.21 -3.60 -18.73
N ASN A 87 -40.86 -2.41 -18.23
CA ASN A 87 -39.45 -2.04 -18.11
C ASN A 87 -38.81 -2.81 -16.96
N ARG A 88 -37.92 -3.75 -17.31
CA ARG A 88 -37.13 -4.56 -16.38
C ARG A 88 -35.63 -4.26 -16.46
N SER A 89 -35.26 -3.08 -16.96
CA SER A 89 -33.87 -2.63 -16.95
C SER A 89 -33.39 -2.40 -15.51
N ALA A 90 -32.15 -2.80 -15.26
CA ALA A 90 -31.42 -2.58 -14.02
C ALA A 90 -29.93 -2.82 -14.27
N LEU A 91 -29.07 -2.35 -13.37
CA LEU A 91 -27.66 -2.72 -13.42
C LEU A 91 -27.53 -4.23 -13.33
N MET A 92 -26.71 -4.81 -14.21
CA MET A 92 -26.38 -6.23 -14.15
C MET A 92 -25.87 -6.60 -12.77
N GLY A 93 -26.38 -7.70 -12.20
CA GLY A 93 -26.03 -8.21 -10.89
C GLY A 93 -24.53 -8.48 -10.80
N THR A 94 -24.04 -9.48 -11.53
CA THR A 94 -22.61 -9.74 -11.67
C THR A 94 -22.21 -9.92 -13.12
N LEU A 95 -20.94 -9.63 -13.43
CA LEU A 95 -20.30 -9.96 -14.69
C LEU A 95 -19.15 -10.94 -14.44
N THR A 96 -19.12 -12.05 -15.18
CA THR A 96 -17.95 -12.92 -15.26
C THR A 96 -17.53 -13.08 -16.71
N ILE A 97 -16.26 -12.84 -17.02
CA ILE A 97 -15.67 -13.05 -18.34
C ILE A 97 -14.51 -14.05 -18.21
N GLY A 98 -14.55 -15.09 -19.04
CA GLY A 98 -13.69 -16.25 -18.95
C GLY A 98 -14.12 -17.21 -17.85
N LYS A 99 -13.29 -18.24 -17.64
CA LYS A 99 -13.40 -19.19 -16.53
C LYS A 99 -12.01 -19.60 -16.08
N SER A 100 -11.91 -20.23 -14.91
CA SER A 100 -10.63 -20.71 -14.37
C SER A 100 -9.86 -21.53 -15.43
N GLY A 101 -8.58 -21.22 -15.60
CA GLY A 101 -7.73 -21.80 -16.64
C GLY A 101 -7.74 -21.07 -18.00
N ASN A 102 -8.52 -19.99 -18.16
CA ASN A 102 -8.45 -19.18 -19.38
C ASN A 102 -7.07 -18.51 -19.51
N LEU A 103 -6.39 -18.80 -20.63
CA LEU A 103 -5.13 -18.21 -21.05
C LEU A 103 -5.32 -17.20 -22.19
N GLY A 104 -6.50 -17.17 -22.82
CA GLY A 104 -6.82 -16.23 -23.89
C GLY A 104 -7.01 -14.82 -23.35
N THR A 105 -6.48 -13.83 -24.07
CA THR A 105 -6.57 -12.42 -23.66
C THR A 105 -8.03 -11.93 -23.70
N ILE A 106 -8.40 -11.11 -22.71
CA ILE A 106 -9.63 -10.33 -22.66
C ILE A 106 -9.26 -8.87 -22.89
N ASN A 107 -9.68 -8.28 -24.00
CA ASN A 107 -9.46 -6.87 -24.27
C ASN A 107 -10.65 -6.05 -23.77
N ILE A 108 -10.41 -5.15 -22.81
CA ILE A 108 -11.41 -4.18 -22.33
C ILE A 108 -11.17 -2.85 -23.02
N SER A 109 -12.18 -2.37 -23.76
CA SER A 109 -12.10 -1.13 -24.53
C SER A 109 -13.17 -0.10 -24.15
N GLY A 110 -13.93 -0.36 -23.08
CA GLY A 110 -15.01 0.51 -22.63
C GLY A 110 -15.28 0.33 -21.13
N ASN A 111 -15.93 1.32 -20.55
CA ASN A 111 -16.31 1.31 -19.14
C ASN A 111 -17.31 0.18 -18.84
N ILE A 112 -17.23 -0.40 -17.66
CA ILE A 112 -18.11 -1.51 -17.24
C ILE A 112 -18.74 -1.14 -15.91
N THR A 113 -20.08 -1.15 -15.84
CA THR A 113 -20.82 -0.90 -14.59
C THR A 113 -21.73 -2.08 -14.26
N THR A 114 -21.64 -2.56 -13.02
CA THR A 114 -22.50 -3.63 -12.48
C THR A 114 -22.91 -3.30 -11.03
N ALA A 115 -23.91 -3.98 -10.51
CA ALA A 115 -24.33 -3.82 -9.12
C ALA A 115 -23.39 -4.56 -8.14
N GLY A 116 -22.92 -5.74 -8.56
CA GLY A 116 -22.07 -6.65 -7.80
C GLY A 116 -20.73 -6.90 -8.50
N ASN A 117 -20.18 -8.10 -8.31
CA ASN A 117 -18.82 -8.41 -8.74
C ASN A 117 -18.64 -8.39 -10.26
N GLN A 118 -17.45 -7.95 -10.67
CA GLN A 118 -16.90 -8.16 -12.01
C GLN A 118 -15.69 -9.09 -11.87
N THR A 119 -15.69 -10.23 -12.55
CA THR A 119 -14.58 -11.19 -12.50
C THR A 119 -14.06 -11.48 -13.90
N PHE A 120 -12.76 -11.29 -14.09
CA PHE A 120 -12.07 -11.55 -15.35
C PHE A 120 -11.05 -12.67 -15.13
N TYR A 121 -11.34 -13.83 -15.70
CA TYR A 121 -10.44 -14.97 -15.67
C TYR A 121 -9.50 -14.93 -16.87
N GLY A 122 -8.20 -14.81 -16.63
CA GLY A 122 -7.15 -14.80 -17.65
C GLY A 122 -6.50 -13.42 -17.87
N PRO A 123 -5.56 -13.31 -18.83
CA PRO A 123 -4.88 -12.05 -19.14
C PRO A 123 -5.85 -10.98 -19.64
N VAL A 124 -5.72 -9.76 -19.15
CA VAL A 124 -6.51 -8.60 -19.55
C VAL A 124 -5.63 -7.54 -20.18
N THR A 125 -6.09 -6.98 -21.29
CA THR A 125 -5.52 -5.76 -21.88
C THR A 125 -6.52 -4.62 -21.89
N LEU A 126 -6.05 -3.39 -21.66
CA LEU A 126 -6.86 -2.17 -21.75
C LEU A 126 -6.55 -1.44 -23.06
N SER A 127 -7.52 -1.30 -23.94
CA SER A 127 -7.35 -0.55 -25.21
C SER A 127 -7.75 0.92 -25.13
N ALA A 128 -8.47 1.29 -24.07
CA ALA A 128 -8.83 2.66 -23.73
C ALA A 128 -8.60 2.89 -22.23
N ASP A 129 -8.78 4.12 -21.77
CA ASP A 129 -8.89 4.38 -20.34
C ASP A 129 -10.20 3.78 -19.82
N ILE A 130 -10.11 2.94 -18.79
CA ILE A 130 -11.23 2.16 -18.29
C ILE A 130 -11.65 2.64 -16.91
N THR A 131 -12.93 2.95 -16.77
CA THR A 131 -13.62 3.02 -15.49
C THR A 131 -14.47 1.77 -15.32
N SER A 132 -14.16 0.97 -14.31
CA SER A 132 -14.97 -0.16 -13.87
C SER A 132 -15.66 0.19 -12.55
N THR A 133 -16.98 0.18 -12.56
CA THR A 133 -17.80 0.58 -11.41
C THR A 133 -18.61 -0.59 -10.90
N VAL A 134 -18.58 -0.80 -9.59
CA VAL A 134 -19.47 -1.73 -8.89
C VAL A 134 -20.20 -0.96 -7.79
N THR A 135 -21.50 -1.19 -7.61
CA THR A 135 -22.22 -0.60 -6.46
C THR A 135 -21.72 -1.19 -5.14
N SER A 136 -21.41 -2.49 -5.15
CA SER A 136 -20.78 -3.20 -4.05
C SER A 136 -20.00 -4.40 -4.59
N GLY A 137 -19.05 -4.92 -3.81
CA GLY A 137 -18.28 -6.10 -4.18
C GLY A 137 -16.93 -5.78 -4.82
N THR A 138 -16.48 -6.65 -5.72
CA THR A 138 -15.09 -6.67 -6.19
C THR A 138 -15.00 -6.65 -7.72
N VAL A 139 -14.08 -5.85 -8.24
CA VAL A 139 -13.54 -5.97 -9.60
C VAL A 139 -12.27 -6.80 -9.52
N ASN A 140 -12.36 -8.08 -9.90
CA ASN A 140 -11.31 -9.07 -9.73
C ASN A 140 -10.68 -9.46 -11.07
N PHE A 141 -9.40 -9.15 -11.22
CA PHE A 141 -8.57 -9.61 -12.32
C PHE A 141 -7.72 -10.77 -11.84
N THR A 142 -8.02 -12.00 -12.28
CA THR A 142 -7.29 -13.17 -11.81
C THR A 142 -5.96 -13.37 -12.56
N GLY A 143 -5.86 -12.87 -13.78
CA GLY A 143 -4.65 -12.91 -14.61
C GLY A 143 -3.91 -11.57 -14.64
N SER A 144 -3.01 -11.40 -15.61
CA SER A 144 -2.29 -10.14 -15.79
C SER A 144 -3.20 -9.01 -16.25
N VAL A 145 -2.80 -7.76 -16.00
CA VAL A 145 -3.48 -6.57 -16.51
C VAL A 145 -2.45 -5.64 -17.15
N ASP A 146 -2.56 -5.41 -18.44
CA ASP A 146 -1.64 -4.59 -19.23
C ASP A 146 -2.39 -3.53 -20.06
N SER A 147 -1.70 -2.49 -20.50
CA SER A 147 -2.19 -1.70 -21.64
C SER A 147 -2.08 -2.53 -22.93
N SER A 148 -2.99 -2.35 -23.89
CA SER A 148 -2.98 -3.17 -25.12
C SER A 148 -1.78 -2.88 -26.03
N ASN A 149 -1.12 -1.75 -25.84
CA ASN A 149 0.10 -1.34 -26.55
C ASN A 149 0.95 -0.44 -25.65
N SER A 150 2.02 0.14 -26.20
CA SER A 150 2.96 1.01 -25.49
C SER A 150 2.33 2.30 -24.93
N THR A 151 1.14 2.69 -25.39
CA THR A 151 0.40 3.81 -24.80
C THR A 151 -0.26 3.36 -23.51
N ALA A 152 0.25 3.84 -22.39
CA ALA A 152 -0.28 3.52 -21.06
C ALA A 152 -1.75 3.98 -20.90
N ARG A 153 -2.60 3.12 -20.32
CA ARG A 153 -4.02 3.37 -20.06
C ARG A 153 -4.33 3.49 -18.58
N ASN A 154 -5.32 4.34 -18.27
CA ASN A 154 -5.84 4.47 -16.92
C ASN A 154 -6.79 3.29 -16.58
N LEU A 155 -6.73 2.86 -15.33
CA LEU A 155 -7.71 1.96 -14.72
C LEU A 155 -8.27 2.61 -13.46
N THR A 156 -9.56 2.91 -13.47
CA THR A 156 -10.29 3.43 -12.31
C THR A 156 -11.30 2.38 -11.86
N VAL A 157 -11.23 1.97 -10.60
CA VAL A 157 -12.26 1.15 -9.94
C VAL A 157 -12.97 1.97 -8.88
N SER A 158 -14.29 2.09 -8.99
CA SER A 158 -15.11 2.87 -8.06
C SER A 158 -16.22 2.04 -7.39
N GLY A 159 -16.56 2.41 -6.16
CA GLY A 159 -17.67 1.86 -5.37
C GLY A 159 -17.37 0.55 -4.62
N GLY A 160 -16.38 -0.23 -5.05
CA GLY A 160 -15.99 -1.48 -4.41
C GLY A 160 -14.47 -1.69 -4.28
N THR A 161 -14.06 -2.94 -4.27
CA THR A 161 -12.66 -3.35 -4.13
C THR A 161 -12.07 -3.73 -5.47
N LEU A 162 -10.91 -3.17 -5.80
CA LEU A 162 -10.06 -3.67 -6.88
C LEU A 162 -9.22 -4.82 -6.36
N GLN A 163 -9.26 -5.96 -7.05
CA GLN A 163 -8.43 -7.11 -6.74
C GLN A 163 -7.56 -7.52 -7.93
N PHE A 164 -6.25 -7.62 -7.69
CA PHE A 164 -5.29 -8.17 -8.65
C PHE A 164 -4.73 -9.50 -8.15
N GLY A 165 -4.94 -10.55 -8.94
CA GLY A 165 -4.37 -11.89 -8.75
C GLY A 165 -3.13 -12.17 -9.62
N GLY A 166 -2.95 -11.45 -10.73
CA GLY A 166 -1.79 -11.59 -11.63
C GLY A 166 -1.08 -10.26 -11.91
N ILE A 167 0.12 -10.34 -12.49
CA ILE A 167 1.04 -9.20 -12.69
C ILE A 167 0.36 -8.02 -13.38
N VAL A 168 0.59 -6.80 -12.90
CA VAL A 168 0.08 -5.57 -13.50
C VAL A 168 1.19 -4.80 -14.20
N GLY A 169 0.96 -4.46 -15.47
CA GLY A 169 1.86 -3.69 -16.32
C GLY A 169 3.11 -4.43 -16.76
N GLY A 170 3.13 -5.76 -16.65
CA GLY A 170 4.26 -6.65 -16.98
C GLY A 170 4.75 -6.52 -18.42
N THR A 171 3.84 -6.33 -19.38
CA THR A 171 4.22 -6.12 -20.77
C THR A 171 4.20 -4.65 -21.11
N ASN A 172 3.04 -4.02 -20.88
CA ASN A 172 2.78 -2.62 -21.16
C ASN A 172 2.22 -1.96 -19.91
N PRO A 173 2.96 -1.03 -19.28
CA PRO A 173 2.53 -0.38 -18.04
C PRO A 173 1.13 0.23 -18.15
N LEU A 174 0.44 0.27 -17.02
CA LEU A 174 -0.71 1.13 -16.86
C LEU A 174 -0.25 2.58 -16.63
N ASN A 175 -1.15 3.53 -16.84
CA ASN A 175 -0.91 4.91 -16.45
C ASN A 175 -1.35 5.08 -14.98
N ASN A 176 -2.51 5.67 -14.72
CA ASN A 176 -3.02 5.81 -13.36
C ASN A 176 -3.89 4.60 -12.97
N ILE A 177 -3.58 4.01 -11.82
CA ILE A 177 -4.48 3.07 -11.13
C ILE A 177 -5.15 3.82 -10.00
N THR A 178 -6.48 3.95 -10.06
CA THR A 178 -7.28 4.57 -9.00
C THR A 178 -8.28 3.57 -8.47
N ALA A 179 -8.36 3.39 -7.16
CA ALA A 179 -9.29 2.45 -6.53
C ALA A 179 -9.92 3.04 -5.26
N THR A 180 -11.17 2.65 -4.96
CA THR A 180 -11.75 2.90 -3.63
C THR A 180 -11.06 2.01 -2.60
N ASN A 181 -11.08 0.69 -2.76
CA ASN A 181 -10.31 -0.24 -1.93
C ASN A 181 -9.40 -1.11 -2.81
N LEU A 182 -8.31 -1.61 -2.25
CA LEU A 182 -7.35 -2.45 -2.99
C LEU A 182 -7.05 -3.75 -2.22
N ILE A 183 -7.05 -4.87 -2.94
CA ILE A 183 -6.42 -6.13 -2.52
C ILE A 183 -5.46 -6.53 -3.62
N THR A 184 -4.16 -6.62 -3.34
CA THR A 184 -3.20 -7.08 -4.34
C THR A 184 -2.30 -8.17 -3.77
N THR A 185 -2.35 -9.34 -4.40
CA THR A 185 -1.30 -10.37 -4.29
C THR A 185 -0.39 -10.37 -5.51
N ALA A 186 -0.62 -9.42 -6.42
CA ALA A 186 0.09 -9.27 -7.67
C ALA A 186 1.19 -8.24 -7.56
N VAL A 187 2.30 -8.52 -8.25
CA VAL A 187 3.36 -7.54 -8.48
C VAL A 187 2.87 -6.50 -9.49
N ILE A 188 3.04 -5.21 -9.17
CA ILE A 188 2.86 -4.10 -10.12
C ILE A 188 4.25 -3.70 -10.63
N GLN A 189 4.65 -4.24 -11.79
CA GLN A 189 6.00 -4.08 -12.34
C GLN A 189 6.04 -4.54 -13.81
N LYS A 190 6.80 -3.84 -14.66
CA LYS A 190 6.99 -4.21 -16.08
C LYS A 190 8.00 -5.34 -16.25
N THR A 191 9.21 -5.17 -15.78
CA THR A 191 10.22 -6.24 -15.84
C THR A 191 10.81 -6.42 -14.46
N ALA A 192 11.06 -7.67 -14.08
CA ALA A 192 11.78 -7.99 -12.85
C ALA A 192 13.08 -7.18 -12.82
N GLY A 193 13.18 -6.21 -11.90
CA GLY A 193 14.41 -5.47 -11.66
C GLY A 193 14.53 -4.02 -12.12
N SER A 194 13.43 -3.30 -12.47
CA SER A 194 13.29 -1.84 -12.13
C SER A 194 12.22 -1.06 -12.92
N ALA A 195 11.66 -1.58 -14.01
CA ALA A 195 10.68 -0.79 -14.76
C ALA A 195 9.29 -0.84 -14.09
N ALA A 196 8.71 0.34 -13.84
CA ALA A 196 7.42 0.50 -13.19
C ALA A 196 6.28 -0.15 -13.99
N GLY A 197 5.36 -0.82 -13.29
CA GLY A 197 4.15 -1.42 -13.90
C GLY A 197 3.00 -0.42 -14.03
N ALA A 198 3.06 0.70 -13.31
CA ALA A 198 2.10 1.79 -13.42
C ALA A 198 2.79 3.16 -13.24
N ALA A 199 2.16 4.22 -13.72
CA ALA A 199 2.60 5.58 -13.45
C ALA A 199 2.24 5.99 -12.01
N THR A 200 0.98 5.85 -11.60
CA THR A 200 0.56 6.19 -10.24
C THR A 200 -0.39 5.14 -9.66
N LEU A 201 -0.43 5.06 -8.33
CA LEU A 201 -1.42 4.28 -7.60
C LEU A 201 -2.07 5.17 -6.54
N THR A 202 -3.40 5.31 -6.60
CA THR A 202 -4.18 6.04 -5.60
C THR A 202 -5.28 5.15 -5.05
N VAL A 203 -5.30 4.95 -3.73
CA VAL A 203 -6.33 4.20 -3.02
C VAL A 203 -6.92 5.10 -1.92
N SER A 204 -8.20 5.41 -2.01
CA SER A 204 -8.86 6.32 -1.07
C SER A 204 -9.31 5.63 0.23
N GLY A 205 -9.66 4.35 0.16
CA GLY A 205 -10.05 3.49 1.26
C GLY A 205 -8.95 2.52 1.67
N THR A 206 -9.32 1.30 2.09
CA THR A 206 -8.38 0.33 2.65
C THR A 206 -7.55 -0.37 1.59
N SER A 207 -6.30 -0.70 1.92
CA SER A 207 -5.42 -1.50 1.06
C SER A 207 -4.92 -2.76 1.77
N SER A 208 -4.99 -3.90 1.09
CA SER A 208 -4.32 -5.14 1.47
C SER A 208 -3.19 -5.43 0.49
N ILE A 209 -1.95 -5.37 0.94
CA ILE A 209 -0.76 -5.48 0.09
C ILE A 209 0.00 -6.77 0.43
N GLY A 210 0.01 -7.69 -0.52
CA GLY A 210 0.69 -8.99 -0.43
C GLY A 210 1.79 -9.19 -1.48
N ALA A 211 2.24 -8.11 -2.14
CA ALA A 211 3.26 -8.18 -3.18
C ALA A 211 3.95 -6.82 -3.39
N ASN A 212 5.04 -6.82 -4.15
CA ASN A 212 5.80 -5.61 -4.47
C ASN A 212 5.03 -4.69 -5.43
N ILE A 213 5.12 -3.37 -5.18
CA ILE A 213 4.50 -2.34 -6.01
C ILE A 213 5.58 -1.38 -6.48
N ASN A 214 5.80 -1.29 -7.79
CA ASN A 214 6.73 -0.36 -8.42
C ASN A 214 5.98 0.57 -9.38
N THR A 215 5.95 1.85 -9.02
CA THR A 215 5.39 2.93 -9.83
C THR A 215 6.48 3.92 -10.22
N SER A 216 6.33 4.58 -11.37
CA SER A 216 7.26 5.66 -11.77
C SER A 216 6.91 7.00 -11.13
N GLY A 217 5.65 7.17 -10.73
CA GLY A 217 5.09 8.29 -10.01
C GLY A 217 4.64 7.90 -8.60
N ALA A 218 3.79 8.74 -8.00
CA ALA A 218 3.39 8.62 -6.60
C ALA A 218 2.52 7.40 -6.29
N GLN A 219 2.63 6.93 -5.04
CA GLN A 219 1.70 6.00 -4.41
C GLN A 219 1.00 6.69 -3.24
N ASN A 220 -0.32 6.77 -3.29
CA ASN A 220 -1.14 7.41 -2.25
C ASN A 220 -2.11 6.39 -1.65
N TYR A 221 -1.92 6.09 -0.37
CA TYR A 221 -2.78 5.22 0.42
C TYR A 221 -3.46 6.06 1.51
N SER A 222 -4.67 6.56 1.23
CA SER A 222 -5.37 7.45 2.16
C SER A 222 -6.01 6.72 3.35
N GLY A 223 -6.50 5.48 3.13
CA GLY A 223 -7.03 4.63 4.19
C GLY A 223 -6.00 3.65 4.77
N ALA A 224 -6.46 2.80 5.70
CA ALA A 224 -5.61 1.85 6.40
C ALA A 224 -4.98 0.81 5.45
N VAL A 225 -3.69 0.53 5.65
CA VAL A 225 -2.93 -0.47 4.92
C VAL A 225 -2.67 -1.68 5.81
N THR A 226 -2.97 -2.87 5.29
CA THR A 226 -2.63 -4.17 5.89
C THR A 226 -1.68 -4.92 4.97
N LEU A 227 -0.50 -5.28 5.46
CA LEU A 227 0.43 -6.17 4.79
C LEU A 227 -0.01 -7.62 4.98
N THR A 228 -0.10 -8.36 3.89
CA THR A 228 -0.38 -9.80 3.88
C THR A 228 0.81 -10.64 3.45
N ALA A 229 1.90 -10.00 3.03
CA ALA A 229 3.22 -10.59 2.80
C ALA A 229 4.31 -9.51 2.93
N ALA A 230 5.57 -9.93 2.99
CA ALA A 230 6.70 -9.00 2.89
C ALA A 230 6.65 -8.26 1.55
N SER A 231 6.75 -6.93 1.60
CA SER A 231 6.48 -6.09 0.44
C SER A 231 7.51 -4.97 0.29
N THR A 232 7.90 -4.71 -0.96
CA THR A 232 8.71 -3.57 -1.37
C THR A 232 7.85 -2.60 -2.18
N LEU A 233 7.79 -1.35 -1.74
CA LEU A 233 7.11 -0.26 -2.42
C LEU A 233 8.14 0.70 -3.01
N THR A 234 8.10 0.89 -4.33
CA THR A 234 9.03 1.74 -5.07
C THR A 234 8.29 2.84 -5.83
N ALA A 235 8.68 4.09 -5.62
CA ALA A 235 8.19 5.25 -6.37
C ALA A 235 9.36 6.17 -6.73
N THR A 236 10.15 5.80 -7.73
CA THR A 236 11.43 6.46 -8.06
C THR A 236 11.25 7.94 -8.38
N GLY A 237 11.89 8.81 -7.59
CA GLY A 237 11.80 10.26 -7.73
C GLY A 237 10.47 10.87 -7.30
N SER A 238 9.62 10.11 -6.60
CA SER A 238 8.24 10.47 -6.27
C SER A 238 7.88 10.18 -4.80
N THR A 239 6.62 10.43 -4.44
CA THR A 239 6.11 10.29 -3.07
C THR A 239 5.46 8.94 -2.80
N ILE A 240 5.66 8.40 -1.60
CA ILE A 240 4.81 7.34 -1.03
C ILE A 240 4.16 7.89 0.24
N TYR A 241 2.83 8.00 0.23
CA TYR A 241 2.04 8.59 1.31
C TYR A 241 1.11 7.57 1.95
N PHE A 242 1.16 7.50 3.28
CA PHE A 242 0.22 6.75 4.11
C PHE A 242 -0.56 7.72 5.00
N GLY A 243 -1.84 7.93 4.67
CA GLY A 243 -2.73 8.82 5.41
C GLY A 243 -3.32 8.21 6.68
N SER A 244 -3.15 6.91 6.89
CA SER A 244 -3.69 6.16 8.01
C SER A 244 -2.71 5.08 8.46
N THR A 245 -3.18 4.11 9.24
CA THR A 245 -2.34 3.07 9.85
C THR A 245 -1.72 2.13 8.83
N VAL A 246 -0.51 1.65 9.10
CA VAL A 246 0.12 0.54 8.37
C VAL A 246 0.37 -0.61 9.33
N ASN A 247 -0.25 -1.77 9.10
CA ASN A 247 -0.16 -2.95 9.97
C ASN A 247 0.14 -4.22 9.17
N GLY A 248 0.53 -5.28 9.87
CA GLY A 248 0.73 -6.63 9.33
C GLY A 248 2.09 -7.18 9.74
N ALA A 249 2.13 -8.44 10.19
CA ALA A 249 3.32 -9.10 10.74
C ALA A 249 4.34 -9.49 9.64
N TYR A 250 4.73 -8.51 8.83
CA TYR A 250 5.61 -8.66 7.68
C TYR A 250 6.59 -7.50 7.60
N ALA A 251 7.65 -7.69 6.80
CA ALA A 251 8.64 -6.67 6.54
C ALA A 251 8.11 -5.70 5.48
N LEU A 252 8.34 -4.41 5.70
CA LEU A 252 8.05 -3.36 4.72
C LEU A 252 9.34 -2.68 4.30
N THR A 253 9.61 -2.69 3.00
CA THR A 253 10.70 -1.91 2.39
C THR A 253 10.10 -0.82 1.51
N ILE A 254 10.58 0.40 1.64
CA ILE A 254 10.12 1.54 0.86
C ILE A 254 11.31 2.25 0.24
N THR A 255 11.24 2.52 -1.06
CA THR A 255 12.30 3.23 -1.80
C THR A 255 11.71 4.29 -2.73
N THR A 256 12.05 5.56 -2.53
CA THR A 256 11.69 6.66 -3.44
C THR A 256 12.88 7.18 -4.26
N GLY A 257 14.05 6.56 -4.14
CA GLY A 257 15.30 7.04 -4.75
C GLY A 257 15.95 8.14 -3.93
N SER A 258 16.99 8.80 -4.46
CA SER A 258 17.86 9.69 -3.68
C SER A 258 17.79 11.18 -4.05
N SER A 259 16.93 11.59 -4.99
CA SER A 259 16.97 12.96 -5.55
C SER A 259 15.77 13.85 -5.23
N THR A 260 14.51 13.38 -5.37
CA THR A 260 13.33 14.28 -5.39
C THR A 260 12.02 13.73 -4.80
N GLY A 261 12.05 12.60 -4.08
CA GLY A 261 10.88 12.00 -3.45
C GLY A 261 10.77 12.25 -1.93
N TYR A 262 9.67 11.80 -1.31
CA TYR A 262 9.55 11.67 0.13
C TYR A 262 8.60 10.55 0.54
N VAL A 263 8.71 10.09 1.79
CA VAL A 263 7.78 9.14 2.40
C VAL A 263 7.09 9.82 3.58
N SER A 264 5.79 9.59 3.77
CA SER A 264 5.05 10.15 4.91
C SER A 264 4.17 9.09 5.57
N PHE A 265 4.32 8.96 6.89
CA PHE A 265 3.43 8.20 7.76
C PHE A 265 2.65 9.14 8.66
N VAL A 266 1.37 9.35 8.33
CA VAL A 266 0.48 10.21 9.11
C VAL A 266 -0.09 9.48 10.33
N GLY A 267 -0.46 8.20 10.18
CA GLY A 267 -0.99 7.38 11.27
C GLY A 267 0.01 6.36 11.81
N THR A 268 -0.37 5.68 12.90
CA THR A 268 0.47 4.66 13.56
C THR A 268 0.91 3.53 12.61
N VAL A 269 2.16 3.12 12.70
CA VAL A 269 2.70 1.93 12.02
C VAL A 269 2.93 0.82 13.04
N GLY A 270 2.37 -0.36 12.79
CA GLY A 270 2.63 -1.58 13.57
C GLY A 270 1.95 -1.63 14.95
N ASN A 271 0.71 -1.14 15.08
CA ASN A 271 -0.04 -1.22 16.33
C ASN A 271 -0.80 -2.57 16.45
N SER A 272 -1.90 -2.75 15.71
CA SER A 272 -2.73 -3.96 15.77
C SER A 272 -2.13 -5.16 15.00
N GLY A 273 -1.10 -4.91 14.21
CA GLY A 273 -0.27 -5.93 13.58
C GLY A 273 1.15 -5.39 13.47
N VAL A 274 1.97 -5.66 14.48
CA VAL A 274 3.35 -5.17 14.57
C VAL A 274 4.17 -5.65 13.38
N LEU A 275 4.80 -4.73 12.65
CA LEU A 275 5.65 -5.06 11.50
C LEU A 275 6.88 -5.85 11.96
N THR A 276 7.38 -6.77 11.13
CA THR A 276 8.60 -7.49 11.50
C THR A 276 9.85 -6.62 11.33
N SER A 277 9.87 -5.73 10.35
CA SER A 277 10.90 -4.70 10.17
C SER A 277 10.39 -3.60 9.26
N LEU A 278 11.00 -2.41 9.36
CA LEU A 278 10.72 -1.29 8.48
C LEU A 278 12.04 -0.72 7.93
N THR A 279 12.17 -0.71 6.61
CA THR A 279 13.31 -0.07 5.92
C THR A 279 12.77 0.99 4.98
N VAL A 280 13.23 2.24 5.14
CA VAL A 280 12.85 3.35 4.27
C VAL A 280 14.11 4.00 3.70
N THR A 281 14.19 4.06 2.38
CA THR A 281 15.24 4.78 1.64
C THR A 281 14.60 5.88 0.80
N THR A 282 14.78 7.12 1.24
CA THR A 282 14.11 8.31 0.69
C THR A 282 14.97 9.54 0.94
N PRO A 283 14.85 10.65 0.18
CA PRO A 283 15.51 11.90 0.55
C PRO A 283 15.01 12.43 1.89
N THR A 284 13.69 12.42 2.10
CA THR A 284 13.06 12.83 3.36
C THR A 284 11.96 11.86 3.77
N LEU A 285 11.89 11.55 5.06
CA LEU A 285 10.85 10.76 5.71
C LEU A 285 10.14 11.63 6.75
N PHE A 286 8.81 11.72 6.64
CA PHE A 286 7.96 12.38 7.63
C PHE A 286 7.26 11.34 8.50
N ILE A 287 7.37 11.49 9.82
CA ILE A 287 6.68 10.66 10.80
C ILE A 287 5.86 11.57 11.72
N TYR A 288 4.55 11.32 11.76
CA TYR A 288 3.60 12.08 12.60
C TYR A 288 3.10 11.27 13.81
N ASP A 289 3.27 9.94 13.81
CA ASP A 289 2.73 9.05 14.83
C ASP A 289 3.67 7.84 15.07
N ASN A 290 3.34 7.03 16.07
CA ASN A 290 4.15 5.92 16.56
C ASN A 290 4.46 4.88 15.47
N ILE A 291 5.69 4.39 15.47
CA ILE A 291 6.14 3.24 14.69
C ILE A 291 6.63 2.15 15.64
N THR A 292 6.03 0.97 15.54
CA THR A 292 6.43 -0.22 16.30
C THR A 292 6.76 -1.37 15.36
N THR A 293 7.91 -2.01 15.59
CA THR A 293 8.33 -3.22 14.89
C THR A 293 8.85 -4.26 15.88
N THR A 294 8.86 -5.53 15.50
CA THR A 294 9.54 -6.56 16.31
C THR A 294 11.06 -6.56 16.06
N GLY A 295 11.46 -6.36 14.80
CA GLY A 295 12.84 -6.28 14.33
C GLY A 295 13.28 -4.85 14.00
N ALA A 296 14.34 -4.73 13.21
CA ALA A 296 15.02 -3.45 12.98
C ALA A 296 14.18 -2.41 12.23
N GLN A 297 14.45 -1.14 12.53
CA GLN A 297 13.99 0.01 11.77
C GLN A 297 15.21 0.71 11.17
N SER A 298 15.20 0.94 9.86
CA SER A 298 16.29 1.59 9.15
C SER A 298 15.76 2.72 8.28
N TYR A 299 16.25 3.93 8.53
CA TYR A 299 15.84 5.14 7.85
C TYR A 299 17.06 5.78 7.18
N THR A 300 17.13 5.62 5.86
CA THR A 300 18.12 6.24 5.01
C THR A 300 17.50 7.47 4.36
N GLY A 301 17.95 8.66 4.77
CA GLY A 301 17.34 9.94 4.43
C GLY A 301 17.21 10.86 5.63
N ASP A 302 16.89 12.13 5.38
CA ASP A 302 16.53 13.06 6.45
C ASP A 302 15.20 12.62 7.08
N LEU A 303 15.16 12.61 8.41
CA LEU A 303 13.99 12.24 9.19
C LEU A 303 13.37 13.50 9.81
N VAL A 304 12.14 13.81 9.42
CA VAL A 304 11.34 14.89 9.99
C VAL A 304 10.27 14.30 10.91
N ILE A 305 10.38 14.62 12.19
CA ILE A 305 9.42 14.22 13.22
C ILE A 305 8.49 15.38 13.51
N SER A 306 7.18 15.10 13.42
CA SER A 306 6.14 16.02 13.86
C SER A 306 5.43 15.42 15.08
N GLY A 307 5.18 16.25 16.10
CA GLY A 307 4.60 15.79 17.36
C GLY A 307 5.60 15.04 18.24
N SER A 308 5.17 13.91 18.83
CA SER A 308 5.95 13.11 19.78
C SER A 308 5.81 11.60 19.54
N PRO A 309 6.14 11.08 18.33
CA PRO A 309 6.05 9.66 18.04
C PRO A 309 7.11 8.83 18.78
N SER A 310 6.75 7.59 19.14
CA SER A 310 7.67 6.52 19.53
C SER A 310 8.20 5.82 18.29
N LEU A 311 9.50 5.54 18.26
CA LEU A 311 10.09 4.56 17.36
C LEU A 311 10.55 3.37 18.21
N ALA A 312 9.71 2.33 18.27
CA ALA A 312 9.89 1.20 19.18
C ALA A 312 10.20 -0.11 18.44
N THR A 313 11.20 -0.83 18.92
CA THR A 313 11.56 -2.17 18.48
C THR A 313 11.45 -3.14 19.67
N THR A 314 11.27 -4.43 19.43
CA THR A 314 11.26 -5.42 20.53
C THR A 314 12.67 -5.84 20.95
N ASN A 315 13.59 -6.09 19.99
CA ASN A 315 14.97 -6.52 20.25
C ASN A 315 15.92 -6.12 19.09
N SER A 316 15.82 -4.91 18.57
CA SER A 316 16.60 -4.51 17.38
C SER A 316 16.89 -3.02 17.36
N ASN A 317 17.82 -2.61 16.51
CA ASN A 317 18.21 -1.20 16.42
C ASN A 317 17.18 -0.39 15.63
N VAL A 318 17.06 0.88 16.03
CA VAL A 318 16.54 1.95 15.17
C VAL A 318 17.74 2.72 14.65
N THR A 319 17.93 2.72 13.33
CA THR A 319 19.07 3.37 12.66
C THR A 319 18.57 4.49 11.78
N VAL A 320 19.12 5.69 11.95
CA VAL A 320 18.87 6.85 11.06
C VAL A 320 20.21 7.33 10.52
N THR A 321 20.37 7.37 9.20
CA THR A 321 21.65 7.81 8.58
C THR A 321 21.63 9.26 8.12
N GLY A 322 20.46 9.88 7.92
CA GLY A 322 20.34 11.30 7.60
C GLY A 322 20.12 12.17 8.82
N SER A 323 19.84 13.46 8.59
CA SER A 323 19.61 14.42 9.67
C SER A 323 18.24 14.23 10.31
N VAL A 324 18.15 14.34 11.63
CA VAL A 324 16.86 14.35 12.34
C VAL A 324 16.43 15.78 12.64
N THR A 325 15.26 16.19 12.13
CA THR A 325 14.63 17.48 12.41
C THR A 325 13.32 17.28 13.15
N ASN A 326 13.09 18.02 14.23
CA ASN A 326 11.79 18.06 14.93
C ASN A 326 11.16 19.45 14.74
N SER A 327 9.93 19.50 14.22
CA SER A 327 9.20 20.76 13.99
C SER A 327 8.63 21.38 15.28
N TYR A 328 8.65 20.66 16.41
CA TYR A 328 8.48 21.24 17.73
C TYR A 328 9.85 21.64 18.28
N SER A 329 10.08 22.95 18.33
CA SER A 329 11.31 23.56 18.83
C SER A 329 11.45 23.36 20.34
N GLN A 330 11.96 22.19 20.74
CA GLN A 330 12.85 22.01 21.88
C GLN A 330 13.86 20.93 21.47
N PHE A 331 15.14 21.19 21.74
CA PHE A 331 16.28 20.37 21.35
C PHE A 331 16.00 18.87 21.42
N VAL A 332 16.46 18.13 20.40
CA VAL A 332 16.47 16.67 20.39
C VAL A 332 17.46 16.20 21.46
N GLN A 333 16.95 16.00 22.68
CA GLN A 333 17.62 15.25 23.73
C GLN A 333 17.40 13.76 23.43
N LEU A 334 18.47 13.10 23.01
CA LEU A 334 18.49 11.66 22.81
C LEU A 334 18.74 10.96 24.14
N GLY A 335 17.68 10.32 24.66
CA GLY A 335 17.75 9.50 25.86
C GLY A 335 17.30 10.22 27.13
N THR A 336 16.00 10.37 27.30
CA THR A 336 15.14 9.55 28.18
C THR A 336 13.78 9.72 27.54
N SER A 337 13.06 8.67 27.17
CA SER A 337 11.63 8.79 26.86
C SER A 337 11.17 10.00 26.02
N LEU A 338 10.86 9.86 24.72
CA LEU A 338 10.02 10.91 24.08
C LEU A 338 8.53 10.80 24.49
N PHE A 339 8.27 10.38 25.73
CA PHE A 339 6.95 10.24 26.33
C PHE A 339 7.01 10.85 27.72
N THR A 340 6.04 11.70 28.05
CA THR A 340 5.78 12.19 29.42
C THR A 340 5.35 11.08 30.40
N THR A 341 5.48 9.81 30.00
CA THR A 341 5.43 8.61 30.84
C THR A 341 6.43 7.61 30.27
N THR A 342 7.28 7.01 31.11
CA THR A 342 8.36 6.07 30.76
C THR A 342 8.02 5.06 29.63
N PRO A 343 8.64 5.12 28.44
CA PRO A 343 8.63 4.08 27.43
C PRO A 343 9.72 3.04 27.76
N THR A 344 9.34 1.79 27.63
CA THR A 344 10.18 0.62 27.88
C THR A 344 10.96 0.30 26.61
N ILE A 345 12.28 0.49 26.62
CA ILE A 345 13.17 -0.06 25.58
C ILE A 345 13.65 -1.42 26.09
N ASN A 346 13.17 -2.51 25.50
CA ASN A 346 13.74 -3.84 25.72
C ASN A 346 14.90 -4.02 24.73
N ASN A 347 16.13 -4.16 25.24
CA ASN A 347 17.36 -4.60 24.55
C ASN A 347 17.62 -4.11 23.09
N GLY A 348 18.46 -3.08 22.91
CA GLY A 348 19.00 -2.69 21.59
C GLY A 348 19.96 -1.49 21.61
N SER A 349 20.72 -1.30 20.52
CA SER A 349 21.63 -0.15 20.32
C SER A 349 20.99 0.91 19.41
N TYR A 350 21.29 2.19 19.65
CA TYR A 350 20.80 3.33 18.85
C TYR A 350 21.95 4.02 18.13
N SER A 351 21.74 4.48 16.90
CA SER A 351 22.67 5.38 16.20
C SER A 351 21.93 6.41 15.34
N ALA A 352 22.18 7.71 15.55
CA ALA A 352 21.74 8.76 14.63
C ALA A 352 22.71 9.95 14.55
N ILE A 353 22.60 10.69 13.45
CA ILE A 353 23.34 11.94 13.23
C ILE A 353 22.44 13.12 13.56
N ILE A 354 22.83 13.91 14.57
CA ILE A 354 22.15 15.18 14.90
C ILE A 354 23.14 16.31 14.63
N ASN A 355 22.76 17.24 13.75
CA ASN A 355 23.59 18.40 13.39
C ASN A 355 25.04 18.01 13.00
N GLY A 356 25.21 16.88 12.30
CA GLY A 356 26.52 16.37 11.88
C GLY A 356 27.29 15.57 12.95
N VAL A 357 26.72 15.32 14.13
CA VAL A 357 27.32 14.50 15.19
C VAL A 357 26.65 13.13 15.25
N THR A 358 27.43 12.06 15.03
CA THR A 358 26.98 10.69 15.26
C THR A 358 26.89 10.41 16.75
N THR A 359 25.69 10.12 17.21
CA THR A 359 25.42 9.61 18.56
C THR A 359 25.18 8.11 18.45
N SER A 360 25.91 7.31 19.22
CA SER A 360 25.70 5.85 19.29
C SER A 360 25.67 5.41 20.74
N SER A 361 24.66 4.64 21.15
CA SER A 361 24.56 4.08 22.51
C SER A 361 24.22 2.60 22.47
N THR A 362 24.87 1.82 23.33
CA THR A 362 24.71 0.36 23.44
C THR A 362 23.91 -0.09 24.67
N THR A 363 23.66 0.80 25.64
CA THR A 363 22.74 0.62 26.79
C THR A 363 22.54 1.98 27.49
N LEU A 364 21.31 2.37 27.87
CA LEU A 364 21.04 3.60 28.63
C LEU A 364 20.38 3.31 29.99
N GLY A 365 21.18 3.42 31.05
CA GLY A 365 20.72 3.68 32.43
C GLY A 365 20.77 5.18 32.71
N ALA A 366 19.67 5.69 33.26
CA ALA A 366 19.29 7.05 33.65
C ALA A 366 20.32 8.22 33.59
N THR A 367 19.85 9.30 32.94
CA THR A 367 20.17 10.74 33.07
C THR A 367 21.59 11.21 32.75
N SER A 368 21.75 11.97 31.65
CA SER A 368 22.91 12.85 31.47
C SER A 368 22.54 14.14 30.73
N PRO A 369 23.14 15.29 31.12
CA PRO A 369 22.90 16.60 30.51
C PRO A 369 23.61 16.76 29.16
N THR A 370 23.14 17.71 28.36
CA THR A 370 23.64 18.03 27.02
C THR A 370 25.11 18.49 27.03
N LEU A 371 25.93 17.93 26.15
CA LEU A 371 27.34 18.30 25.96
C LEU A 371 27.52 19.34 24.84
N PRO A 372 28.52 20.24 24.93
CA PRO A 372 28.87 21.17 23.86
C PRO A 372 29.26 20.46 22.55
N LEU A 373 29.00 21.12 21.42
CA LEU A 373 29.27 20.58 20.08
C LEU A 373 30.74 20.16 19.90
N GLY A 374 30.96 18.91 19.51
CA GLY A 374 32.29 18.34 19.25
C GLY A 374 33.01 17.76 20.47
N SER A 375 32.44 17.84 21.66
CA SER A 375 32.99 17.19 22.85
C SER A 375 32.62 15.70 22.93
N THR A 376 33.46 14.89 23.58
CA THR A 376 33.24 13.44 23.74
C THR A 376 33.27 13.03 25.21
N ILE A 377 32.47 12.03 25.57
CA ILE A 377 32.61 11.30 26.84
C ILE A 377 32.90 9.83 26.51
N THR A 378 33.99 9.31 27.05
CA THR A 378 34.42 7.92 26.86
C THR A 378 34.42 7.18 28.21
N TYR A 379 33.78 6.01 28.29
CA TYR A 379 33.84 5.13 29.46
C TYR A 379 34.80 3.97 29.21
N ASN A 380 35.79 3.77 30.10
CA ASN A 380 36.84 2.75 29.95
C ASN A 380 36.65 1.52 30.86
N GLY A 381 35.47 1.35 31.46
CA GLY A 381 35.18 0.28 32.42
C GLY A 381 35.36 0.67 33.88
N THR A 382 36.04 1.77 34.20
CA THR A 382 36.21 2.26 35.58
C THR A 382 36.01 3.77 35.75
N SER A 383 36.13 4.55 34.67
CA SER A 383 36.03 6.01 34.71
C SER A 383 35.44 6.58 33.42
N TYR A 384 34.80 7.73 33.54
CA TYR A 384 34.41 8.56 32.40
C TYR A 384 35.49 9.61 32.13
N THR A 385 35.90 9.73 30.87
CA THR A 385 36.80 10.79 30.39
C THR A 385 36.01 11.74 29.51
N TYR A 386 35.91 13.01 29.92
CA TYR A 386 35.36 14.09 29.09
C TYR A 386 36.47 14.77 28.29
N THR A 387 36.30 14.91 26.97
CA THR A 387 37.20 15.64 26.08
C THR A 387 36.44 16.82 25.46
N PRO A 388 36.66 18.07 25.91
CA PRO A 388 36.03 19.24 25.32
C PRO A 388 36.63 19.57 23.95
N ASN A 389 35.82 20.15 23.05
CA ASN A 389 36.31 20.73 21.80
C ASN A 389 36.42 22.25 21.96
N GLY A 390 37.58 22.73 22.39
CA GLY A 390 37.88 24.15 22.60
C GLY A 390 37.96 24.57 24.07
N THR A 391 38.27 25.84 24.29
CA THR A 391 38.42 26.45 25.63
C THR A 391 37.08 27.01 26.08
N TYR A 392 36.57 26.53 27.21
CA TYR A 392 35.33 27.03 27.82
C TYR A 392 35.61 27.52 29.24
N SER A 393 35.06 28.68 29.61
CA SER A 393 34.97 29.11 31.02
C SER A 393 33.60 28.70 31.57
N GLY A 394 33.52 27.49 32.11
CA GLY A 394 32.34 26.98 32.79
C GLY A 394 32.67 25.66 33.50
N GLN A 395 32.20 25.50 34.75
CA GLN A 395 32.42 24.28 35.52
C GLN A 395 31.49 23.18 35.00
N VAL A 396 32.06 22.04 34.61
CA VAL A 396 31.30 20.83 34.27
C VAL A 396 31.22 19.95 35.51
N LEU A 397 30.01 19.72 36.04
CA LEU A 397 29.79 18.78 37.13
C LEU A 397 29.58 17.36 36.56
N VAL A 398 30.63 16.54 36.59
CA VAL A 398 30.52 15.11 36.31
C VAL A 398 30.15 14.41 37.62
N ILE A 399 28.87 14.07 37.80
CA ILE A 399 28.44 13.22 38.92
C ILE A 399 28.59 11.76 38.47
N GLY A 400 29.63 11.09 38.96
CA GLY A 400 29.70 9.63 38.89
C GLY A 400 28.56 9.03 39.71
N GLY A 401 27.62 8.36 39.04
CA GLY A 401 26.56 7.60 39.71
C GLY A 401 27.15 6.54 40.64
N GLY A 402 26.60 6.46 41.85
CA GLY A 402 27.12 5.69 42.97
C GLY A 402 27.25 4.19 42.74
N GLY A 403 28.23 3.60 43.44
CA GLY A 403 28.47 2.16 43.49
C GLY A 403 27.30 1.40 44.12
N SER A 404 27.10 0.17 43.64
CA SER A 404 26.17 -0.79 44.21
C SER A 404 26.61 -1.20 45.62
N GLY A 405 25.74 -1.00 46.61
CA GLY A 405 25.91 -1.59 47.93
C GLY A 405 25.76 -3.11 47.84
N GLY A 406 26.77 -3.85 48.29
CA GLY A 406 26.70 -5.31 48.45
C GLY A 406 25.70 -5.74 49.53
N ALA A 407 25.27 -7.00 49.48
CA ALA A 407 24.16 -7.56 50.26
C ALA A 407 24.32 -7.61 51.80
N ASN A 408 25.41 -7.06 52.37
CA ASN A 408 25.69 -7.13 53.80
C ASN A 408 25.96 -5.72 54.36
N TRP A 409 24.90 -5.09 54.88
CA TRP A 409 24.89 -4.04 55.92
C TRP A 409 26.24 -3.38 56.23
N GLY A 410 26.55 -2.31 55.49
CA GLY A 410 27.69 -1.43 55.76
C GLY A 410 27.73 -0.29 54.72
N GLY A 411 27.66 0.97 55.20
CA GLY A 411 27.44 2.16 54.37
C GLY A 411 28.50 2.37 53.27
N GLY A 412 28.03 2.62 52.05
CA GLY A 412 28.86 3.08 50.94
C GLY A 412 28.86 4.60 50.88
N GLY A 413 29.94 5.23 51.34
CA GLY A 413 30.22 6.64 51.11
C GLY A 413 30.55 6.89 49.64
N GLY A 414 29.72 7.67 48.96
CA GLY A 414 30.06 8.23 47.64
C GLY A 414 30.87 9.50 47.84
N ALA A 415 32.17 9.44 47.56
CA ALA A 415 33.04 10.60 47.52
C ALA A 415 32.57 11.56 46.42
N GLY A 416 32.06 12.71 46.83
CA GLY A 416 31.85 13.84 45.93
C GLY A 416 33.18 14.56 45.69
N GLY A 417 33.48 14.83 44.41
CA GLY A 417 34.36 15.91 44.00
C GLY A 417 35.35 15.56 42.89
N TYR A 418 35.28 16.30 41.78
CA TYR A 418 36.29 17.32 41.48
C TYR A 418 35.69 18.37 40.53
N VAL A 419 35.98 19.65 40.81
CA VAL A 419 35.60 20.83 40.01
C VAL A 419 36.87 21.37 39.38
N LEU A 420 36.86 21.60 38.07
CA LEU A 420 37.75 22.54 37.37
C LEU A 420 36.88 23.46 36.52
#